data_AF-A0A0Q4BSI2-F1
#
_entry.id   AF-A0A0Q4BSI2-F1
#
_cell.length_a   1.000
_cell.length_b   1.000
_cell.length_c   1.000
_cell.angle_alpha   90.00
_cell.angle_beta   90.00
_cell.angle_gamma   90.00
#
_symmetry.space_group_name_H-M   'P 1'
#
loop_
_entity.id
_entity.type
_entity.pdbx_description
1 polymer ?
#
loop_
_entity_poly.entity_id
_entity_poly.type
_entity_poly.pdbx_seq_one_letter_code
_entity_poly.pdbx_strand_id
1 'polypeptide(L)'
;MELMDDNKPTESLNALVEALDTPDFATVLLNILRRTYPYVFALDLLTATPTMFADAFKVTGAKEDVSRKCRTFFLHAAKAAGVPLGNRILTGSVPRSTAGVKRRPKKIKEPEAEGTQSSTPTPTPPAATAITDTALEYKLIDLMREEGVEDAERSAIWTLVQYLTAKAKKKAADNLSTAS
;
A
#
# COMPACT_ATOMS: atom_id res chain seq x y z
N MET A 1 -15.16 3.27 -25.36
CA MET A 1 -15.09 2.26 -26.43
C MET A 1 -15.44 0.93 -25.79
N GLU A 2 -16.43 0.26 -26.36
CA GLU A 2 -17.16 -0.89 -25.78
C GLU A 2 -16.26 -2.12 -25.57
N LEU A 3 -16.48 -2.82 -24.46
CA LEU A 3 -15.77 -4.05 -24.09
C LEU A 3 -16.38 -5.30 -24.75
N MET A 4 -17.34 -5.11 -25.66
CA MET A 4 -18.08 -6.15 -26.37
C MET A 4 -18.34 -5.69 -27.80
N ASP A 5 -17.96 -6.50 -28.78
CA ASP A 5 -18.46 -6.42 -30.14
C ASP A 5 -19.54 -7.51 -30.28
N ASP A 6 -20.79 -7.11 -30.55
CA ASP A 6 -21.89 -8.01 -30.92
C ASP A 6 -22.06 -9.25 -30.02
N ASN A 7 -22.05 -9.04 -28.69
CA ASN A 7 -22.29 -10.09 -27.68
C ASN A 7 -21.26 -11.24 -27.71
N LYS A 8 -20.06 -10.98 -28.25
CA LYS A 8 -18.93 -11.92 -28.20
C LYS A 8 -17.78 -11.31 -27.38
N PRO A 9 -17.13 -12.09 -26.51
CA PRO A 9 -15.94 -11.64 -25.83
C PRO A 9 -14.88 -11.29 -26.87
N THR A 10 -14.30 -10.10 -26.75
CA THR A 10 -13.19 -9.69 -27.61
C THR A 10 -12.07 -10.73 -27.52
N GLU A 11 -11.39 -11.00 -28.62
CA GLU A 11 -10.29 -11.98 -28.69
C GLU A 11 -9.20 -11.72 -27.62
N SER A 12 -8.97 -10.44 -27.27
CA SER A 12 -8.07 -10.06 -26.18
C SER A 12 -8.53 -10.50 -24.78
N LEU A 13 -9.84 -10.58 -24.54
CA LEU A 13 -10.38 -11.08 -23.28
C LEU A 13 -10.31 -12.60 -23.23
N ASN A 14 -10.59 -13.30 -24.34
CA ASN A 14 -10.41 -14.74 -24.43
C ASN A 14 -8.95 -15.14 -24.20
N ALA A 15 -8.00 -14.45 -24.84
CA ALA A 15 -6.58 -14.68 -24.63
C ALA A 15 -6.14 -14.45 -23.16
N LEU A 16 -6.75 -13.48 -22.45
CA LEU A 16 -6.49 -13.26 -21.04
C LEU A 16 -7.02 -14.39 -20.15
N VAL A 17 -8.21 -14.90 -20.47
CA VAL A 17 -8.84 -16.02 -19.74
C VAL A 17 -8.10 -17.32 -19.99
N GLU A 18 -7.68 -17.59 -21.23
CA GLU A 18 -6.87 -18.76 -21.58
C GLU A 18 -5.48 -18.71 -20.93
N ALA A 19 -4.90 -17.51 -20.81
CA ALA A 19 -3.62 -17.33 -20.14
C ALA A 19 -3.74 -17.32 -18.60
N LEU A 20 -4.93 -17.39 -18.00
CA LEU A 20 -5.09 -17.42 -16.55
C LEU A 20 -4.35 -18.63 -15.95
N ASP A 21 -3.61 -18.42 -14.86
CA ASP A 21 -2.72 -19.40 -14.21
C ASP A 21 -1.53 -19.90 -15.05
N THR A 22 -1.26 -19.28 -16.20
CA THR A 22 -0.05 -19.52 -17.01
C THR A 22 1.00 -18.42 -16.77
N PRO A 23 2.31 -18.67 -17.04
CA PRO A 23 3.32 -17.63 -16.99
C PRO A 23 3.07 -16.50 -18.01
N ASP A 24 2.31 -16.77 -19.07
CA ASP A 24 1.98 -15.80 -20.11
C ASP A 24 0.91 -14.79 -19.67
N PHE A 25 0.21 -15.04 -18.56
CA PHE A 25 -0.79 -14.14 -17.99
C PHE A 25 -0.27 -12.71 -17.84
N ALA A 26 0.93 -12.57 -17.26
CA ALA A 26 1.53 -11.27 -16.99
C ALA A 26 1.77 -10.49 -18.28
N THR A 27 2.23 -11.17 -19.33
CA THR A 27 2.51 -10.59 -20.65
C THR A 27 1.23 -10.14 -21.34
N VAL A 28 0.20 -11.00 -21.35
CA VAL A 28 -1.10 -10.69 -21.94
C VAL A 28 -1.77 -9.54 -21.20
N LEU A 29 -1.75 -9.56 -19.87
CA LEU A 29 -2.28 -8.49 -19.02
C LEU A 29 -1.55 -7.17 -19.28
N LEU A 30 -0.21 -7.18 -19.36
CA LEU A 30 0.60 -6.00 -19.66
C LEU A 30 0.24 -5.38 -21.02
N ASN A 31 0.04 -6.19 -22.05
CA ASN A 31 -0.39 -5.72 -23.37
C ASN A 31 -1.75 -5.04 -23.32
N ILE A 32 -2.71 -5.61 -22.57
CA ILE A 32 -4.02 -5.00 -22.35
C ILE A 32 -3.88 -3.66 -21.60
N LEU A 33 -3.07 -3.60 -20.54
CA LEU A 33 -2.82 -2.38 -19.80
C LEU A 33 -2.23 -1.28 -20.69
N ARG A 34 -1.23 -1.59 -21.52
CA ARG A 34 -0.61 -0.60 -22.43
C ARG A 34 -1.59 -0.04 -23.44
N ARG A 35 -2.46 -0.88 -23.97
CA ARG A 35 -3.48 -0.47 -24.95
C ARG A 35 -4.60 0.35 -24.32
N THR A 36 -5.01 0.02 -23.09
CA THR A 36 -6.14 0.67 -22.40
C THR A 36 -5.74 1.94 -21.66
N TYR A 37 -4.50 2.02 -21.18
CA TYR A 37 -3.98 3.15 -20.40
C TYR A 37 -2.75 3.82 -21.04
N PRO A 38 -2.78 4.19 -22.34
CA PRO A 38 -1.59 4.75 -23.01
C PRO A 38 -1.10 6.04 -22.33
N TYR A 39 -2.02 6.85 -21.80
CA TYR A 39 -1.74 8.08 -21.07
C TYR A 39 -1.01 7.86 -19.73
N VAL A 40 -1.12 6.67 -19.15
CA VAL A 40 -0.43 6.31 -17.90
C VAL A 40 0.98 5.81 -18.19
N PHE A 41 1.15 5.05 -19.28
CA PHE A 41 2.47 4.55 -19.72
C PHE A 41 3.33 5.62 -20.41
N ALA A 42 2.74 6.75 -20.81
CA ALA A 42 3.50 7.92 -21.25
C ALA A 42 4.33 8.56 -20.13
N LEU A 43 4.01 8.25 -18.86
CA LEU A 43 4.75 8.70 -17.68
C LEU A 43 5.74 7.62 -17.23
N ASP A 44 6.86 8.05 -16.64
CA ASP A 44 7.79 7.13 -16.00
C ASP A 44 7.22 6.65 -14.64
N LEU A 45 6.64 5.45 -14.64
CA LEU A 45 5.99 4.83 -13.48
C LEU A 45 6.94 4.54 -12.31
N LEU A 46 8.25 4.56 -12.53
CA LEU A 46 9.26 4.37 -11.48
C LEU A 46 9.49 5.65 -10.67
N THR A 47 9.50 6.80 -11.33
CA THR A 47 9.79 8.10 -10.72
C THR A 47 8.54 8.94 -10.48
N ALA A 48 7.41 8.58 -11.11
CA ALA A 48 6.15 9.31 -11.01
C ALA A 48 5.74 9.53 -9.55
N THR A 49 5.25 10.72 -9.27
CA THR A 49 4.63 11.05 -7.99
C THR A 49 3.15 10.65 -7.99
N PRO A 50 2.55 10.40 -6.82
CA PRO A 50 1.11 10.10 -6.74
C PRO A 50 0.21 11.18 -7.36
N THR A 51 0.64 12.45 -7.31
CA THR A 51 -0.07 13.58 -7.92
C THR A 51 0.03 13.56 -9.44
N MET A 52 1.21 13.30 -10.01
CA MET A 52 1.38 13.16 -11.47
C MET A 52 0.58 11.98 -12.02
N PHE A 53 0.59 10.85 -11.30
CA PHE A 53 -0.23 9.70 -11.63
C PHE A 53 -1.73 10.04 -11.54
N ALA A 54 -2.14 10.81 -10.52
CA ALA A 54 -3.52 11.27 -10.40
C ALA A 54 -3.95 12.18 -11.57
N ASP A 55 -3.07 13.09 -11.97
CA ASP A 55 -3.31 14.02 -13.07
C ASP A 55 -3.45 13.30 -14.41
N ALA A 56 -2.70 12.22 -14.65
CA ALA A 56 -2.83 11.39 -15.84
C ALA A 56 -4.25 10.84 -16.02
N PHE A 57 -4.89 10.43 -14.91
CA PHE A 57 -6.25 9.90 -14.94
C PHE A 57 -7.34 10.97 -15.13
N LYS A 58 -7.03 12.26 -14.96
CA LYS A 58 -8.01 13.34 -15.18
C LYS A 58 -8.45 13.44 -16.64
N VAL A 59 -7.63 12.97 -17.59
CA VAL A 59 -7.96 12.92 -19.03
C VAL A 59 -9.23 12.10 -19.30
N THR A 60 -9.55 11.14 -18.42
CA THR A 60 -10.75 10.30 -18.55
C THR A 60 -12.05 11.04 -18.20
N GLY A 61 -11.98 12.21 -17.56
CA GLY A 61 -13.16 12.96 -17.10
C GLY A 61 -13.97 12.27 -16.00
N ALA A 62 -13.45 11.19 -15.41
CA ALA A 62 -14.17 10.42 -14.40
C ALA A 62 -14.28 11.16 -13.06
N LYS A 63 -15.41 11.00 -12.37
CA LYS A 63 -15.64 11.52 -11.00
C LYS A 63 -14.53 11.05 -10.06
N GLU A 64 -14.13 11.86 -9.08
CA GLU A 64 -12.97 11.59 -8.22
C GLU A 64 -13.02 10.20 -7.55
N ASP A 65 -14.20 9.74 -7.11
CA ASP A 65 -14.39 8.40 -6.53
C ASP A 65 -14.08 7.28 -7.52
N VAL A 66 -14.50 7.45 -8.79
CA VAL A 66 -14.26 6.50 -9.88
C VAL A 66 -12.78 6.54 -10.27
N SER A 67 -12.22 7.74 -10.40
CA SER A 67 -10.78 7.96 -10.65
C SER A 67 -9.92 7.28 -9.58
N ARG A 68 -10.29 7.37 -8.30
CA ARG A 68 -9.60 6.68 -7.20
C ARG A 68 -9.61 5.16 -7.37
N LYS A 69 -10.76 4.58 -7.69
CA LYS A 69 -10.90 3.13 -7.91
C LYS A 69 -10.09 2.67 -9.12
N CYS A 70 -10.15 3.41 -10.23
CA CYS A 70 -9.37 3.09 -11.44
C CYS A 70 -7.86 3.14 -11.18
N ARG A 71 -7.38 4.13 -10.41
CA ARG A 71 -5.98 4.24 -9.99
C ARG A 71 -5.54 3.04 -9.16
N THR A 72 -6.33 2.67 -8.16
CA THR A 72 -6.06 1.49 -7.31
C THR A 72 -6.05 0.21 -8.16
N PHE A 73 -7.08 0.01 -8.99
CA PHE A 73 -7.15 -1.12 -9.91
C PHE A 73 -5.90 -1.21 -10.80
N PHE A 74 -5.49 -0.11 -11.43
CA PHE A 74 -4.30 -0.08 -12.27
C PHE A 74 -3.04 -0.50 -11.51
N LEU A 75 -2.83 -0.02 -10.29
CA LEU A 75 -1.64 -0.37 -9.50
C LEU A 75 -1.61 -1.86 -9.14
N HIS A 76 -2.76 -2.44 -8.80
CA HIS A 76 -2.87 -3.87 -8.54
C HIS A 76 -2.67 -4.69 -9.81
N ALA A 77 -3.25 -4.28 -10.93
CA ALA A 77 -3.11 -4.95 -12.21
C ALA A 77 -1.66 -4.87 -12.76
N ALA A 78 -1.01 -3.72 -12.61
CA ALA A 78 0.39 -3.53 -12.99
C ALA A 78 1.33 -4.37 -12.10
N LYS A 79 1.03 -4.50 -10.80
CA LYS A 79 1.74 -5.42 -9.90
C LYS A 79 1.56 -6.89 -10.33
N ALA A 80 0.35 -7.30 -10.69
CA ALA A 80 0.07 -8.65 -11.18
C ALA A 80 0.77 -8.94 -12.52
N ALA A 81 0.91 -7.92 -13.38
CA ALA A 81 1.63 -8.01 -14.64
C ALA A 81 3.17 -7.91 -14.50
N GLY A 82 3.71 -7.82 -13.28
CA GLY A 82 5.15 -7.72 -13.04
C GLY A 82 5.79 -6.40 -13.49
N VAL A 83 5.00 -5.34 -13.68
CA VAL A 83 5.51 -4.02 -14.06
C VAL A 83 6.26 -3.41 -12.86
N PRO A 84 7.50 -2.92 -13.04
CA PRO A 84 8.23 -2.29 -11.96
C PRO A 84 7.61 -0.92 -11.65
N LEU A 85 7.04 -0.79 -10.46
CA LEU A 85 6.36 0.42 -9.97
C LEU A 85 7.20 1.07 -8.86
N GLY A 86 7.30 2.40 -8.86
CA GLY A 86 7.97 3.12 -7.80
C GLY A 86 7.27 2.97 -6.44
N ASN A 87 8.01 2.81 -5.35
CA ASN A 87 7.43 2.73 -3.99
C ASN A 87 6.54 3.94 -3.63
N ARG A 88 6.78 5.10 -4.26
CA ARG A 88 6.04 6.34 -4.05
C ARG A 88 4.58 6.23 -4.52
N ILE A 89 4.31 5.61 -5.66
CA ILE A 89 2.95 5.41 -6.18
C ILE A 89 2.22 4.30 -5.43
N LEU A 90 2.94 3.24 -5.02
CA LEU A 90 2.40 2.14 -4.21
C LEU A 90 1.89 2.62 -2.83
N THR A 91 2.65 3.50 -2.17
CA THR A 91 2.32 4.01 -0.84
C THR A 91 1.08 4.93 -0.85
N GLY A 92 0.82 5.60 -1.97
CA GLY A 92 -0.37 6.45 -2.17
C GLY A 92 -1.67 5.67 -2.41
N SER A 93 -1.58 4.37 -2.72
CA SER A 93 -2.73 3.51 -3.01
C SER A 93 -3.47 3.02 -1.77
N VAL A 94 -2.83 3.05 -0.59
CA VAL A 94 -3.48 2.65 0.65
C VAL A 94 -4.66 3.58 0.90
N PRO A 95 -5.90 3.08 1.02
CA PRO A 95 -7.02 3.92 1.42
C PRO A 95 -6.63 4.56 2.73
N ARG A 96 -6.56 5.90 2.73
CA ARG A 96 -6.36 6.65 3.97
C ARG A 96 -7.61 6.40 4.77
N SER A 97 -7.55 5.43 5.67
CA SER A 97 -8.60 5.17 6.65
C SER A 97 -9.02 6.52 7.20
N THR A 98 -10.31 6.83 7.07
CA THR A 98 -10.95 8.00 7.67
C THR A 98 -11.04 7.88 9.20
N ALA A 99 -10.15 7.09 9.82
CA ALA A 99 -9.92 7.12 11.26
C ALA A 99 -9.05 8.34 11.62
N GLY A 100 -9.74 9.46 11.83
CA GLY A 100 -9.36 10.51 12.79
C GLY A 100 -7.88 10.90 12.86
N VAL A 101 -7.36 11.61 11.84
CA VAL A 101 -6.16 12.42 12.06
C VAL A 101 -6.55 13.62 12.90
N LYS A 102 -6.40 13.51 14.22
CA LYS A 102 -6.30 14.68 15.11
C LYS A 102 -5.12 15.51 14.62
N ARG A 103 -5.42 16.57 13.85
CA ARG A 103 -4.44 17.58 13.45
C ARG A 103 -3.89 18.19 14.75
N ARG A 104 -2.64 17.89 15.11
CA ARG A 104 -1.91 18.68 16.11
C ARG A 104 -1.73 20.09 15.53
N PRO A 105 -2.11 21.16 16.25
CA PRO A 105 -1.92 22.52 15.77
C PRO A 105 -0.43 22.80 15.62
N LYS A 106 -0.06 23.27 14.43
CA LYS A 106 1.29 23.69 14.05
C LYS A 106 1.60 24.96 14.84
N LYS A 107 2.53 24.87 15.80
CA LYS A 107 3.08 26.05 16.49
C LYS A 107 3.78 26.91 15.45
N ILE A 108 3.21 28.08 15.18
CA ILE A 108 3.79 29.14 14.38
C ILE A 108 5.09 29.56 15.08
N LYS A 109 6.22 29.47 14.39
CA LYS A 109 7.47 30.16 14.75
C LYS A 109 7.58 31.36 13.82
N GLU A 110 7.48 32.55 14.37
CA GLU A 110 7.88 33.80 13.71
C GLU A 110 9.41 33.87 13.55
N PRO A 111 9.89 34.71 12.62
CA PRO A 111 11.18 34.55 11.95
C PRO A 111 12.27 35.37 12.64
N GLU A 112 13.49 34.85 12.66
CA GLU A 112 14.67 35.73 12.69
C GLU A 112 15.93 35.04 12.15
N ALA A 113 16.55 35.78 11.22
CA ALA A 113 17.95 35.84 10.82
C ALA A 113 18.61 34.68 10.05
N GLU A 114 19.17 35.11 8.91
CA GLU A 114 20.03 34.42 7.96
C GLU A 114 21.33 33.88 8.57
N GLY A 115 21.80 32.76 8.03
CA GLY A 115 23.11 32.19 8.34
C GLY A 115 23.36 30.90 7.58
N THR A 116 23.99 31.04 6.40
CA THR A 116 24.51 29.97 5.54
C THR A 116 25.30 28.91 6.32
N GLN A 117 24.97 27.62 6.12
CA GLN A 117 25.98 26.56 5.93
C GLN A 117 25.35 25.23 5.46
N SER A 118 25.86 24.78 4.32
CA SER A 118 25.65 23.47 3.72
C SER A 118 26.06 22.34 4.65
N SER A 119 25.15 21.39 4.90
CA SER A 119 25.52 20.02 5.25
C SER A 119 24.47 19.06 4.69
N THR A 120 24.94 18.17 3.82
CA THR A 120 24.24 16.97 3.37
C THR A 120 23.90 16.06 4.57
N PRO A 121 22.69 15.51 4.70
CA PRO A 121 22.51 14.29 5.46
C PRO A 121 22.69 13.08 4.54
N THR A 122 23.71 12.31 4.89
CA THR A 122 24.01 10.93 4.54
C THR A 122 22.76 10.04 4.41
N PRO A 123 22.70 9.07 3.48
CA PRO A 123 21.65 8.07 3.45
C PRO A 123 21.83 7.10 4.62
N THR A 124 20.98 7.22 5.64
CA THR A 124 20.87 6.20 6.68
C THR A 124 20.26 4.93 6.07
N PRO A 125 20.88 3.74 6.24
CA PRO A 125 20.31 2.47 5.80
C PRO A 125 18.91 2.25 6.38
N PRO A 126 17.97 1.63 5.63
CA PRO A 126 16.62 1.37 6.11
C PRO A 126 16.69 0.39 7.27
N ALA A 127 16.43 0.87 8.49
CA ALA A 127 16.14 0.02 9.62
C ALA A 127 14.93 -0.86 9.25
N ALA A 128 15.16 -2.17 9.24
CA ALA A 128 14.12 -3.17 9.13
C ALA A 128 12.93 -2.78 10.01
N THR A 129 11.74 -2.77 9.42
CA THR A 129 10.48 -2.43 10.07
C THR A 129 10.26 -3.36 11.26
N ALA A 130 10.78 -2.99 12.43
CA ALA A 130 10.54 -3.71 13.66
C ALA A 130 9.05 -3.61 13.94
N ILE A 131 8.34 -4.71 13.70
CA ILE A 131 6.91 -4.83 13.98
C ILE A 131 6.78 -4.59 15.49
N THR A 132 6.03 -3.55 15.87
CA THR A 132 5.85 -3.25 17.30
C THR A 132 5.08 -4.38 17.97
N ASP A 133 5.40 -4.68 19.23
CA ASP A 133 4.76 -5.78 19.99
C ASP A 133 3.22 -5.67 19.97
N THR A 134 2.70 -4.44 19.97
CA THR A 134 1.27 -4.13 19.83
C THR A 134 0.68 -4.50 18.48
N ALA A 135 1.43 -4.33 17.39
CA ALA A 135 0.98 -4.68 16.05
C ALA A 135 0.94 -6.20 15.83
N LEU A 136 1.74 -6.97 16.57
CA LEU A 136 1.68 -8.43 16.60
C LEU A 136 0.43 -8.90 17.36
N GLU A 137 0.13 -8.31 18.51
CA GLU A 137 -1.07 -8.64 19.30
C GLU A 137 -2.37 -8.52 18.48
N TYR A 138 -2.55 -7.42 17.75
CA TYR A 138 -3.74 -7.25 16.91
C TYR A 138 -3.85 -8.29 15.79
N LYS A 139 -2.72 -8.69 15.19
CA LYS A 139 -2.70 -9.73 14.16
C LYS A 139 -3.07 -11.10 14.74
N LEU A 140 -2.60 -11.42 15.94
CA LEU A 140 -2.94 -12.67 16.63
C LEU A 140 -4.43 -12.74 16.97
N ILE A 141 -5.02 -11.64 17.43
CA ILE A 141 -6.46 -11.57 17.76
C ILE A 141 -7.31 -11.74 16.48
N ASP A 142 -6.88 -11.17 15.36
CA ASP A 142 -7.58 -11.30 14.08
C ASP A 142 -7.54 -12.75 13.58
N LEU A 143 -6.38 -13.40 13.70
CA LEU A 143 -6.20 -14.81 13.37
C LEU A 143 -7.13 -15.74 14.18
N MET A 144 -7.42 -15.41 15.44
CA MET A 144 -8.39 -16.18 16.25
C MET A 144 -9.84 -16.10 15.74
N ARG A 145 -10.17 -15.09 14.91
CA ARG A 145 -11.52 -14.86 14.38
C ARG A 145 -11.74 -15.50 13.01
N GLU A 146 -10.70 -16.06 12.39
CA GLU A 146 -10.80 -16.75 11.11
C GLU A 146 -11.52 -18.10 11.25
N GLU A 147 -12.43 -18.37 10.30
CA GLU A 147 -13.13 -19.65 10.20
C GLU A 147 -12.15 -20.71 9.64
N GLY A 148 -11.78 -21.67 10.49
CA GLY A 148 -10.81 -22.72 10.15
C GLY A 148 -9.76 -22.96 11.23
N VAL A 149 -9.62 -22.05 12.19
CA VAL A 149 -8.67 -22.21 13.31
C VAL A 149 -9.25 -23.15 14.37
N GLU A 150 -8.59 -24.29 14.56
CA GLU A 150 -9.00 -25.32 15.53
C GLU A 150 -8.82 -24.83 16.98
N ASP A 151 -9.55 -25.44 17.92
CA ASP A 151 -9.50 -25.03 19.33
C ASP A 151 -8.10 -25.14 19.96
N ALA A 152 -7.30 -26.11 19.50
CA ALA A 152 -5.90 -26.26 19.90
C ALA A 152 -5.05 -25.05 19.46
N GLU A 153 -5.24 -24.58 18.23
CA GLU A 153 -4.52 -23.43 17.68
C GLU A 153 -4.95 -22.13 18.37
N ARG A 154 -6.26 -21.98 18.67
CA ARG A 154 -6.78 -20.85 19.46
C ARG A 154 -6.13 -20.77 20.84
N SER A 155 -5.93 -21.91 21.49
CA SER A 155 -5.28 -21.98 22.81
C SER A 155 -3.80 -21.58 22.76
N ALA A 156 -3.09 -21.97 21.70
CA ALA A 156 -1.70 -21.61 21.48
C ALA A 156 -1.54 -20.11 21.19
N ILE A 157 -2.42 -19.54 20.35
CA ILE A 157 -2.45 -18.11 20.05
C ILE A 157 -2.75 -17.30 21.33
N TRP A 158 -3.70 -17.75 22.15
CA TRP A 158 -4.03 -17.11 23.41
C TRP A 158 -2.85 -17.07 24.39
N THR A 159 -2.10 -18.18 24.49
CA THR A 159 -0.89 -18.25 25.33
C THR A 159 0.18 -17.25 24.86
N LEU A 160 0.31 -17.09 23.54
CA LEU A 160 1.25 -16.13 22.95
C LEU A 160 0.84 -14.68 23.22
N VAL A 161 -0.45 -14.35 23.15
CA VAL A 161 -0.98 -13.03 23.52
C VAL A 161 -0.74 -12.72 25.01
N GLN A 162 -0.98 -13.68 25.89
CA GLN A 162 -0.69 -13.53 27.33
C GLN A 162 0.79 -13.27 27.60
N TYR A 163 1.69 -13.97 26.88
CA TYR A 163 3.12 -13.74 26.98
C TYR A 163 3.53 -12.34 26.51
N LEU A 164 2.99 -11.86 25.38
CA LEU A 164 3.30 -10.53 24.85
C LEU A 164 2.80 -9.41 25.77
N THR A 165 1.60 -9.54 26.33
CA THR A 165 1.04 -8.57 27.28
C THR A 165 1.83 -8.54 28.61
N ALA A 166 2.24 -9.71 29.13
CA ALA A 166 3.11 -9.80 30.30
C ALA A 166 4.50 -9.18 30.03
N LYS A 167 5.08 -9.42 28.85
CA LYS A 167 6.35 -8.84 28.42
C LYS A 167 6.27 -7.33 28.27
N ALA A 168 5.17 -6.81 27.72
CA ALA A 168 4.92 -5.37 27.63
C ALA A 168 4.83 -4.72 29.03
N LYS A 169 4.13 -5.37 29.97
CA LYS A 169 4.04 -4.91 31.36
C LYS A 169 5.41 -4.87 32.06
N LYS A 170 6.25 -5.89 31.84
CA LYS A 170 7.62 -5.92 32.39
C LYS A 170 8.50 -4.81 31.79
N LYS A 171 8.44 -4.62 30.47
CA LYS A 171 9.16 -3.55 29.77
C LYS A 171 8.73 -2.15 30.26
N ALA A 172 7.45 -1.96 30.57
CA ALA A 172 6.95 -0.71 31.15
C ALA A 172 7.49 -0.45 32.56
N ALA A 173 7.63 -1.49 33.39
CA ALA A 173 8.20 -1.38 34.72
C ALA A 173 9.71 -1.07 34.68
N ASP A 174 10.48 -1.72 33.80
CA ASP A 174 11.92 -1.50 33.65
C ASP A 174 12.23 -0.07 33.13
N ASN A 175 11.40 0.44 32.22
CA ASN A 175 11.53 1.82 31.72
C ASN A 175 11.23 2.88 32.80
N LEU A 176 10.34 2.59 33.75
CA LEU A 176 10.01 3.52 34.83
C LEU A 176 11.12 3.60 35.89
N SER A 177 11.87 2.51 36.10
CA SER A 177 13.02 2.47 37.02
C SER A 177 14.30 3.11 36.47
N THR A 178 14.41 3.28 35.16
CA THR A 178 15.62 3.85 34.51
C THR A 178 15.53 5.37 34.32
N ALA A 179 14.38 5.97 34.63
CA ALA A 179 14.09 7.39 34.45
C ALA A 179 14.12 8.22 35.75
N SER A 180 14.59 7.64 36.87
CA SER A 180 14.86 8.31 38.15
C SER A 180 16.35 8.24 38.46
#